data_AF-A0A1F7RA63-F1
#
_entry.id   AF-A0A1F7RA63-F1
#
_cell.length_a   1.000
_cell.length_b   1.000
_cell.length_c   1.000
_cell.angle_alpha   90.00
_cell.angle_beta   90.00
_cell.angle_gamma   90.00
#
_symmetry.space_group_name_H-M   'P 1'
#
loop_
_entity.id
_entity.type
_entity.pdbx_description
1 polymer ?
#
loop_
_entity_poly.entity_id
_entity_poly.type
_entity_poly.pdbx_seq_one_letter_code
_entity_poly.pdbx_strand_id
1 'polypeptide(L)'
;MKVVAEKRLFWFLEEGTELDLSNKAHLDMYIQQILTRGRTSDIKRLFKIITPSDFIDSFDRIRTFLPKEVKSFWEEGLGDINKPTKEDTQSYK
;
A
#
# COMPACT_ATOMS: atom_id res chain seq x y z
N MET A 1 -6.58 17.16 4.74
CA MET A 1 -7.47 16.02 5.00
C MET A 1 -6.86 15.22 6.13
N LYS A 2 -7.50 15.11 7.30
CA LYS A 2 -6.85 14.49 8.47
C LYS A 2 -7.30 13.05 8.69
N VAL A 3 -6.36 12.18 9.04
CA VAL A 3 -6.61 10.79 9.40
C VAL A 3 -5.85 10.44 10.68
N VAL A 4 -6.46 9.65 11.56
CA VAL A 4 -5.77 9.12 12.74
C VAL A 4 -4.77 8.06 12.27
N ALA A 5 -3.52 8.17 12.70
CA ALA A 5 -2.47 7.23 12.38
C ALA A 5 -2.79 5.83 12.93
N GLU A 6 -2.91 4.85 12.04
CA GLU A 6 -3.15 3.47 12.46
C GLU A 6 -1.92 2.90 13.17
N LYS A 7 -2.05 2.50 14.44
CA LYS A 7 -0.91 2.03 15.26
C LYS A 7 -0.11 0.89 14.61
N ARG A 8 -0.75 0.04 13.80
CA ARG A 8 -0.06 -1.03 13.06
C ARG A 8 0.92 -0.49 12.01
N LEU A 9 0.51 0.54 11.26
CA LEU A 9 1.33 1.18 10.23
C LEU A 9 2.34 2.15 10.85
N PHE A 10 1.91 2.87 11.89
CA PHE A 10 2.67 3.95 12.53
C PHE A 10 2.96 3.63 14.00
N TRP A 11 3.51 2.45 14.28
CA TRP A 11 3.80 1.97 15.64
C TRP A 11 4.71 2.92 16.44
N PHE A 12 5.51 3.72 15.73
CA PHE A 12 6.44 4.71 16.29
C PHE A 12 5.78 6.06 16.63
N LEU A 13 4.55 6.33 16.17
CA LEU A 13 3.80 7.53 16.53
C LEU A 13 3.02 7.30 17.83
N GLU A 14 2.76 8.39 18.54
CA GLU A 14 1.86 8.40 19.70
C GLU A 14 0.44 8.03 19.28
N GLU A 15 -0.28 7.34 20.15
CA GLU A 15 -1.66 6.96 19.88
C GLU A 15 -2.55 8.19 19.74
N GLY A 16 -3.44 8.20 18.75
CA GLY A 16 -4.27 9.35 18.43
C GLY A 16 -3.60 10.43 17.58
N THR A 17 -2.33 10.25 17.17
CA THR A 17 -1.67 11.19 16.26
C THR A 17 -2.46 11.37 14.96
N GLU A 18 -2.74 12.62 14.59
CA GLU A 18 -3.39 12.96 13.33
C GLU A 18 -2.36 13.24 12.23
N LEU A 19 -2.52 12.60 11.07
CA LEU A 19 -1.78 12.92 9.86
C LEU A 19 -2.64 13.74 8.92
N ASP A 20 -2.15 14.90 8.53
CA ASP A 20 -2.76 15.70 7.47
C ASP A 20 -2.27 15.25 6.09
N LEU A 21 -3.09 14.46 5.38
CA LEU A 21 -2.81 13.96 4.03
C LEU A 21 -2.81 15.05 2.94
N SER A 22 -3.22 16.28 3.25
CA SER A 22 -3.01 17.41 2.35
C SER A 22 -1.55 17.92 2.40
N ASN A 23 -0.80 17.54 3.43
CA ASN A 23 0.64 17.76 3.49
C ASN A 23 1.38 16.64 2.76
N LYS A 24 2.23 17.03 1.79
CA LYS A 24 3.00 16.08 0.97
C LYS A 24 3.87 15.15 1.80
N ALA A 25 4.53 15.64 2.84
CA ALA A 25 5.42 14.81 3.67
C ALA A 25 4.64 13.76 4.47
N HIS A 26 3.46 14.11 4.98
CA HIS A 26 2.59 13.16 5.66
C HIS A 26 2.04 12.10 4.70
N LEU A 27 1.63 12.52 3.50
CA LEU A 27 1.15 11.58 2.47
C LEU A 27 2.27 10.63 2.03
N ASP A 28 3.46 11.15 1.76
CA ASP A 28 4.63 10.36 1.38
C ASP A 28 4.97 9.34 2.47
N MET A 29 5.01 9.76 3.73
CA MET A 29 5.20 8.86 4.88
C MET A 29 4.09 7.80 4.94
N TYR A 30 2.84 8.18 4.70
CA TYR A 30 1.72 7.24 4.76
C TYR A 30 1.85 6.15 3.70
N ILE A 31 2.08 6.53 2.44
CA ILE A 31 2.23 5.55 1.36
C ILE A 31 3.47 4.70 1.60
N GLN A 32 4.58 5.28 2.06
CA GLN A 32 5.77 4.51 2.44
C GLN A 32 5.46 3.46 3.52
N GLN A 33 4.69 3.80 4.56
CA GLN A 33 4.31 2.82 5.58
C GLN A 33 3.40 1.72 5.03
N ILE A 34 2.47 2.06 4.14
CA ILE A 34 1.66 1.05 3.44
C ILE A 34 2.55 0.09 2.65
N LEU A 35 3.48 0.60 1.84
CA LEU A 35 4.34 -0.24 1.01
C LEU A 35 5.27 -1.13 1.84
N THR A 36 5.69 -0.66 3.01
CA THR A 36 6.67 -1.37 3.84
C THR A 36 6.03 -2.37 4.81
N ARG A 37 4.84 -2.06 5.35
CA ARG A 37 4.21 -2.82 6.46
C ARG A 37 2.70 -3.02 6.28
N GLY A 38 2.13 -2.40 5.27
CA GLY A 38 0.71 -2.44 4.98
C GLY A 38 0.30 -3.68 4.24
N ARG A 39 -0.99 -3.69 3.89
CA ARG A 39 -1.65 -4.68 3.06
C ARG A 39 -2.41 -3.93 1.97
N THR A 40 -2.85 -4.65 0.94
CA THR A 40 -3.66 -4.06 -0.13
C THR A 40 -4.98 -3.44 0.34
N SER A 41 -5.52 -3.83 1.50
CA SER A 41 -6.68 -3.14 2.10
C SER A 41 -6.36 -1.69 2.47
N ASP A 42 -5.14 -1.40 2.90
CA ASP A 42 -4.75 -0.07 3.38
C ASP A 42 -4.64 0.92 2.22
N ILE A 43 -4.07 0.47 1.10
CA ILE A 43 -4.00 1.31 -0.11
C ILE A 43 -5.38 1.56 -0.71
N LYS A 44 -6.27 0.55 -0.67
CA LYS A 44 -7.68 0.72 -1.07
C LYS A 44 -8.41 1.72 -0.17
N ARG A 45 -8.12 1.71 1.14
CA ARG A 45 -8.67 2.71 2.08
C ARG A 45 -8.13 4.10 1.75
N LEU A 46 -6.84 4.22 1.47
CA LEU A 46 -6.21 5.49 1.11
C LEU A 46 -6.84 6.08 -0.16
N PHE A 47 -7.11 5.28 -1.19
CA PHE A 47 -7.79 5.72 -2.43
C PHE A 47 -9.22 6.24 -2.23
N LYS A 48 -9.87 5.93 -1.10
CA LYS A 48 -11.18 6.52 -0.77
C LYS A 48 -11.07 7.92 -0.19
N ILE A 49 -9.86 8.33 0.20
CA ILE A 49 -9.60 9.57 0.94
C ILE A 49 -8.90 10.57 0.03
N ILE A 50 -7.89 10.15 -0.71
CA ILE A 50 -7.08 11.01 -1.59
C ILE A 50 -7.48 10.89 -3.05
N THR A 51 -7.12 11.90 -3.85
CA THR A 51 -7.30 11.83 -5.30
C THR A 51 -6.26 10.91 -5.94
N PRO A 52 -6.57 10.29 -7.10
CA PRO A 52 -5.58 9.51 -7.84
C PRO A 52 -4.32 10.31 -8.21
N SER A 53 -4.44 11.61 -8.51
CA SER A 53 -3.30 12.48 -8.84
C SER A 53 -2.37 12.67 -7.64
N ASP A 54 -2.91 12.93 -6.44
CA ASP A 54 -2.10 13.09 -5.24
C ASP A 54 -1.33 11.80 -4.91
N PHE A 55 -1.98 10.65 -5.13
CA PHE A 55 -1.34 9.36 -4.99
C PHE A 55 -0.18 9.19 -5.98
N ILE A 56 -0.41 9.41 -7.28
CA ILE A 56 0.61 9.21 -8.31
C ILE A 56 1.82 10.10 -8.03
N ASP A 57 1.60 11.38 -7.73
CA ASP A 57 2.67 12.33 -7.43
C ASP A 57 3.50 11.89 -6.23
N SER A 58 2.85 11.41 -5.17
CA SER A 58 3.52 10.91 -3.96
C SER A 58 4.22 9.58 -4.18
N PHE A 59 3.56 8.65 -4.88
CA PHE A 59 4.11 7.35 -5.24
C PHE A 59 5.36 7.48 -6.13
N ASP A 60 5.36 8.41 -7.09
CA ASP A 60 6.52 8.66 -7.95
C ASP A 60 7.73 9.18 -7.18
N ARG A 61 7.51 9.99 -6.13
CA ARG A 61 8.59 10.44 -5.23
C ARG A 61 9.19 9.29 -4.44
N ILE A 62 8.36 8.42 -3.88
CA ILE A 62 8.83 7.37 -2.95
C ILE A 62 9.33 6.10 -3.66
N ARG A 63 8.74 5.72 -4.80
CA ARG A 63 9.02 4.42 -5.46
C ARG A 63 10.48 4.28 -5.87
N THR A 64 11.13 5.41 -6.16
CA THR A 64 12.55 5.49 -6.53
C THR A 64 13.46 5.03 -5.39
N PHE A 65 13.02 5.19 -4.14
CA PHE A 65 13.79 4.83 -2.94
C PHE A 65 13.42 3.45 -2.38
N LEU A 66 12.28 2.88 -2.80
CA LEU A 66 11.71 1.64 -2.26
C LEU A 66 11.36 0.61 -3.36
N PRO A 67 12.26 0.31 -4.31
CA PRO A 67 11.93 -0.53 -5.45
C PRO A 67 11.56 -1.97 -5.05
N LYS A 68 12.17 -2.50 -3.98
CA LYS A 68 11.91 -3.87 -3.50
C LYS A 68 10.55 -3.97 -2.82
N GLU A 69 10.25 -3.02 -1.95
CA GLU A 69 9.00 -2.94 -1.19
C GLU A 69 7.83 -2.73 -2.13
N VAL A 70 7.98 -1.84 -3.12
CA VAL A 70 6.98 -1.66 -4.18
C VAL A 70 6.72 -2.98 -4.90
N LYS A 71 7.76 -3.67 -5.35
CA LYS A 71 7.61 -4.95 -6.05
C LYS A 71 6.89 -5.98 -5.18
N SER A 72 7.39 -6.23 -3.97
CA SER A 72 6.82 -7.23 -3.06
C SER A 72 5.38 -6.91 -2.65
N PHE A 73 5.06 -5.63 -2.40
CA PHE A 73 3.71 -5.20 -2.06
C PHE A 73 2.72 -5.49 -3.19
N TRP A 74 3.11 -5.25 -4.45
CA TRP A 74 2.26 -5.55 -5.60
C TRP A 74 2.20 -7.05 -5.91
N GLU A 75 3.28 -7.81 -5.68
CA GLU A 75 3.28 -9.28 -5.81
C GLU A 75 2.33 -9.95 -4.80
N GLU A 76 2.36 -9.53 -3.53
CA GLU A 76 1.37 -9.96 -2.54
C GLU A 76 -0.05 -9.53 -2.92
N GLY A 77 -0.17 -8.32 -3.48
CA GLY A 77 -1.46 -7.69 -3.75
C GLY A 77 -2.20 -8.19 -4.99
N LEU A 78 -1.47 -8.54 -6.03
CA LEU A 78 -2.01 -9.06 -7.29
C LEU A 78 -2.20 -10.58 -7.24
N GLY A 79 -1.73 -11.22 -6.16
CA GLY A 79 -1.52 -12.66 -6.11
C GLY A 79 -0.42 -13.06 -7.12
N ASP A 80 0.06 -14.30 -7.02
CA ASP A 80 0.81 -14.94 -8.11
C ASP A 80 -0.06 -14.95 -9.38
N ILE A 81 -0.07 -13.86 -10.15
CA ILE A 81 -0.64 -13.80 -11.51
C ILE A 81 0.11 -14.75 -12.46
N ASN A 82 1.23 -15.32 -12.00
CA ASN A 82 2.04 -16.35 -12.66
C ASN A 82 1.90 -17.75 -12.03
N LYS A 83 0.92 -18.02 -11.16
CA LYS A 83 0.60 -19.43 -10.88
C LYS A 83 -0.19 -19.95 -12.07
N PRO A 84 0.35 -20.87 -12.89
CA PRO A 84 -0.50 -21.59 -13.82
C PRO A 84 -1.52 -22.31 -12.94
N THR A 85 -2.79 -21.95 -13.13
CA THR A 85 -3.93 -22.74 -12.68
C THR A 85 -3.62 -24.14 -13.16
N LYS A 86 -3.24 -25.05 -12.25
CA LYS A 86 -3.15 -26.46 -12.59
C LYS A 86 -4.56 -26.84 -12.99
N GLU A 87 -4.80 -26.95 -14.29
CA GLU A 87 -5.93 -27.67 -14.83
C GLU A 87 -5.89 -29.04 -14.15
N ASP A 88 -6.86 -29.29 -13.27
CA ASP A 88 -7.11 -30.61 -12.73
C ASP A 88 -7.35 -31.52 -13.92
N THR A 89 -6.32 -32.29 -14.25
CA THR A 89 -6.36 -33.25 -15.33
C THR A 89 -7.39 -34.30 -14.94
N GLN A 90 -8.50 -34.29 -15.67
CA GLN A 90 -9.52 -35.33 -15.67
C GLN A 90 -8.85 -36.69 -15.94
N SER A 91 -8.51 -37.41 -14.89
CA SER A 91 -8.06 -38.80 -14.99
C SER A 91 -9.30 -39.69 -14.98
N TYR A 92 -9.85 -39.96 -16.16
CA TYR A 92 -10.73 -41.10 -16.35
C TYR A 92 -9.96 -42.40 -16.04
N LYS A 93 -10.48 -43.19 -15.11
CA LYS A 93 -10.27 -44.63 -15.02
C LYS A 93 -11.62 -45.30 -14.74
#